data_AF-A0AAN9UZQ8-F1
#
_entry.id   AF-A0AAN9UZQ8-F1
#
_cell.length_a   1.000
_cell.length_b   1.000
_cell.length_c   1.000
_cell.angle_alpha   90.00
_cell.angle_beta   90.00
_cell.angle_gamma   90.00
#
_symmetry.space_group_name_H-M   'P 1'
#
loop_
_entity.id
_entity.type
_entity.pdbx_description
1 polymer ?
#
loop_
_entity_poly.entity_id
_entity_poly.type
_entity_poly.pdbx_seq_one_letter_code
_entity_poly.pdbx_strand_id
1 'polypeptide(L)'
;MSVNDILDTLRRFDAYPKTQEDIRIKTFGGATVTVLSCIIMVTLFVSELRDYMSPNISEELFVDISRGPNLRINIDFVIPRISCEFLVLDAMDSSGEQHLQIEHNIYKRRLDLLGNPIEEPQKEDLGAVSEIVQKDVNKTQECGSCYGAETEDLPCCSTCEDVKDAYRRKKWAFPDLQSIKQCQSENYSEKLKSAFTEACQIYGYMEVNRVGGSFHIAPGKSFSINHVHVHDVQPFSSSSFNTSHRIRHLSFGKNIPGKTNPIDGTEVIAHEGMNHQSDSSRFKSLFKIEGN
;
A
#
# COMPACT_ATOMS: atom_id res chain seq x y z
N MET A 1 -3.91 8.39 49.32
CA MET A 1 -4.99 8.68 50.28
C MET A 1 -4.87 7.64 51.38
N SER A 2 -4.67 8.06 52.64
CA SER A 2 -4.48 7.12 53.75
C SER A 2 -5.74 6.28 53.91
N VAL A 3 -5.59 4.97 54.19
CA VAL A 3 -6.71 4.04 54.40
C VAL A 3 -7.67 4.55 55.48
N ASN A 4 -7.14 5.29 56.45
CA ASN A 4 -7.91 5.91 57.53
C ASN A 4 -8.83 7.04 57.01
N ASP A 5 -8.39 7.84 56.04
CA ASP A 5 -9.20 8.91 55.45
C ASP A 5 -10.40 8.34 54.67
N ILE A 6 -10.20 7.20 54.00
CA ILE A 6 -11.26 6.50 53.25
C ILE A 6 -12.31 5.95 54.20
N LEU A 7 -11.88 5.38 55.33
CA LEU A 7 -12.75 4.85 56.37
C LEU A 7 -13.60 5.95 57.03
N ASP A 8 -13.00 7.11 57.32
CA ASP A 8 -13.72 8.24 57.87
C ASP A 8 -14.72 8.85 56.87
N THR A 9 -14.39 8.82 55.57
CA THR A 9 -15.29 9.26 54.50
C THR A 9 -16.47 8.29 54.31
N LEU A 10 -16.22 6.98 54.37
CA LEU A 10 -17.27 5.95 54.33
C LEU A 10 -18.20 6.03 55.54
N ARG A 11 -17.65 6.36 56.72
CA ARG A 11 -18.43 6.50 57.96
C ARG A 11 -19.41 7.68 57.91
N ARG A 12 -19.14 8.70 57.08
CA ARG A 12 -20.06 9.81 56.81
C ARG A 12 -21.19 9.44 55.83
N PHE A 13 -21.03 8.37 55.06
CA PHE A 13 -22.01 7.89 54.08
C PHE A 13 -23.03 6.90 54.68
N ASP A 14 -22.84 6.53 55.94
CA ASP A 14 -23.72 5.63 56.68
C ASP A 14 -24.94 6.40 57.21
N ALA A 15 -26.04 6.36 56.46
CA ALA A 15 -27.26 7.14 56.71
C ALA A 15 -28.13 6.62 57.87
N TYR A 16 -27.77 5.50 58.52
CA TYR A 16 -28.63 4.82 59.50
C TYR A 16 -28.09 4.88 60.94
N PRO A 17 -28.94 5.22 61.94
CA PRO A 17 -28.53 5.24 63.35
C PRO A 17 -28.17 3.82 63.82
N LYS A 18 -27.04 3.68 64.53
CA LYS A 18 -26.58 2.39 65.06
C LYS A 18 -27.44 1.94 66.24
N THR A 19 -27.82 0.66 66.27
CA THR A 19 -28.57 0.06 67.37
C THR A 19 -27.69 -0.15 68.61
N GLN A 20 -28.30 -0.14 69.80
CA GLN A 20 -27.61 -0.36 71.07
C GLN A 20 -26.97 -1.76 71.11
N GLU A 21 -25.78 -1.87 71.71
CA GLU A 21 -24.96 -3.09 71.68
C GLU A 21 -25.65 -4.29 72.37
N ASP A 22 -26.53 -4.05 73.33
CA ASP A 22 -27.22 -5.09 74.12
C ASP A 22 -28.30 -5.87 73.34
N ILE A 23 -28.74 -5.34 72.20
CA ILE A 23 -29.75 -5.98 71.31
C ILE A 23 -29.06 -6.67 70.12
N ARG A 24 -27.73 -6.56 70.01
CA ARG A 24 -26.95 -7.00 68.84
C ARG A 24 -26.22 -8.32 69.10
N ILE A 25 -26.82 -9.42 68.66
CA ILE A 25 -26.16 -10.73 68.67
C ILE A 25 -25.24 -10.84 67.44
N LYS A 26 -23.92 -10.82 67.66
CA LYS A 26 -22.92 -11.00 66.59
C LYS A 26 -22.66 -12.49 66.40
N THR A 27 -23.01 -13.05 65.24
CA THR A 27 -22.68 -14.44 64.90
C THR A 27 -21.54 -14.48 63.89
N PHE A 28 -20.51 -15.28 64.18
CA PHE A 28 -19.34 -15.43 63.30
C PHE A 28 -19.73 -16.07 61.95
N GLY A 29 -20.71 -16.98 61.96
CA GLY A 29 -21.28 -17.57 60.75
C GLY A 29 -21.97 -16.56 59.84
N GLY A 30 -22.76 -15.63 60.40
CA GLY A 30 -23.43 -14.59 59.62
C GLY A 30 -22.45 -13.61 58.96
N ALA A 31 -21.35 -13.28 59.65
CA ALA A 31 -20.27 -12.45 59.11
C ALA A 31 -19.54 -13.15 57.94
N THR A 32 -19.31 -14.47 58.06
CA THR A 32 -18.66 -15.25 56.99
C THR A 32 -19.53 -15.31 55.74
N VAL A 33 -20.84 -15.54 55.90
CA VAL A 33 -21.79 -15.60 54.77
C VAL A 33 -21.92 -14.25 54.06
N THR A 34 -21.94 -13.14 54.81
CA THR A 34 -22.03 -11.79 54.22
C THR A 34 -20.76 -11.38 53.48
N VAL A 35 -19.58 -11.72 53.98
CA VAL A 35 -18.32 -11.48 53.25
C VAL A 35 -18.29 -12.31 51.96
N LEU A 36 -18.64 -13.59 52.04
CA LEU A 36 -18.67 -14.47 50.87
C LEU A 36 -19.67 -13.99 49.81
N SER A 37 -20.87 -13.57 50.22
CA SER A 37 -21.88 -13.06 49.29
C SER A 37 -21.47 -11.73 48.65
N CYS A 38 -20.84 -10.83 49.40
CA CYS A 38 -20.28 -9.59 48.85
C CYS A 38 -19.19 -9.87 47.82
N ILE A 39 -18.29 -10.83 48.08
CA ILE A 39 -17.25 -11.23 47.11
C ILE A 39 -17.89 -11.75 45.83
N ILE A 40 -18.89 -12.64 45.93
CA ILE A 40 -19.59 -13.18 44.76
C ILE A 40 -20.30 -12.05 43.98
N MET A 41 -21.02 -11.16 44.68
CA MET A 41 -21.72 -10.03 44.04
C MET A 41 -20.76 -9.10 43.31
N VAL A 42 -19.61 -8.75 43.91
CA VAL A 42 -18.60 -7.90 43.26
C VAL A 42 -17.99 -8.61 42.05
N THR A 43 -17.73 -9.91 42.15
CA THR A 43 -17.15 -10.69 41.04
C THR A 43 -18.12 -10.75 39.85
N LEU A 44 -19.40 -11.03 40.11
CA LEU A 44 -20.44 -11.02 39.09
C LEU A 44 -20.62 -9.63 38.47
N PHE A 45 -20.64 -8.57 39.29
CA PHE A 45 -20.74 -7.20 38.79
C PHE A 45 -19.59 -6.83 37.86
N VAL A 46 -18.34 -7.18 38.22
CA VAL A 46 -17.17 -6.91 37.36
C VAL A 46 -17.23 -7.73 36.07
N SER A 47 -17.72 -8.96 36.12
CA SER A 47 -17.89 -9.82 34.94
C SER A 47 -18.92 -9.24 33.97
N GLU A 48 -20.11 -8.92 34.44
CA GLU A 48 -21.19 -8.32 33.63
C GLU A 48 -20.79 -6.95 33.10
N LEU A 49 -20.09 -6.14 33.90
CA LEU A 49 -19.60 -4.84 33.44
C LEU A 49 -18.58 -4.99 32.31
N ARG A 50 -17.72 -6.01 32.38
CA ARG A 50 -16.76 -6.31 31.31
C ARG A 50 -17.48 -6.78 30.04
N ASP A 51 -18.48 -7.63 30.18
CA ASP A 51 -19.27 -8.14 29.04
C ASP A 51 -20.08 -7.01 28.38
N TYR A 52 -20.74 -6.16 29.18
CA TYR A 52 -21.45 -4.98 28.70
C TYR A 52 -20.55 -3.97 27.98
N MET A 53 -19.31 -3.81 28.45
CA MET A 53 -18.32 -2.94 27.80
C MET A 53 -17.68 -3.59 26.57
N SER A 54 -17.91 -4.89 26.32
CA SER A 54 -17.41 -5.57 25.14
C SER A 54 -18.41 -5.44 23.98
N PRO A 55 -18.01 -4.89 22.82
CA PRO A 55 -18.90 -4.77 21.68
C PRO A 55 -19.12 -6.15 21.03
N ASN A 56 -20.38 -6.51 20.78
CA ASN A 56 -20.74 -7.67 19.98
C ASN A 56 -20.70 -7.33 18.49
N ILE A 57 -19.99 -8.14 17.71
CA ILE A 57 -19.90 -8.00 16.25
C ILE A 57 -20.94 -8.93 15.63
N SER A 58 -21.96 -8.37 15.00
CA SER A 58 -22.97 -9.13 14.23
C SER A 58 -22.82 -8.85 12.74
N GLU A 59 -22.76 -9.90 11.94
CA GLU A 59 -22.70 -9.82 10.48
C GLU A 59 -24.11 -9.90 9.91
N GLU A 60 -24.54 -8.85 9.20
CA GLU A 60 -25.84 -8.81 8.53
C GLU A 60 -25.63 -8.49 7.04
N LEU A 61 -26.35 -9.19 6.18
CA LEU A 61 -26.35 -8.96 4.75
C LEU A 61 -27.41 -7.90 4.40
N PHE A 62 -26.97 -6.75 3.89
CA PHE A 62 -27.87 -5.73 3.38
C PHE A 62 -27.67 -5.52 1.88
N VAL A 63 -28.71 -4.98 1.23
CA VAL A 63 -28.59 -4.55 -0.16
C VAL A 63 -27.94 -3.18 -0.15
N ASP A 64 -26.75 -3.08 -0.72
CA ASP A 64 -26.07 -1.81 -0.86
C ASP A 64 -26.81 -0.90 -1.86
N ILE A 65 -27.50 0.11 -1.32
CA ILE A 65 -28.20 1.14 -2.10
C ILE A 65 -27.25 2.34 -2.37
N SER A 66 -26.14 2.43 -1.61
CA SER A 66 -25.15 3.48 -1.77
C SER A 66 -24.23 3.18 -2.96
N ARG A 67 -24.51 3.85 -4.08
CA ARG A 67 -23.52 4.04 -5.15
C ARG A 67 -22.45 5.04 -4.69
N GLY A 68 -21.63 4.66 -3.71
CA GLY A 68 -20.40 5.38 -3.42
C GLY A 68 -19.49 5.31 -4.65
N PRO A 69 -18.93 6.44 -5.14
CA PRO A 69 -18.22 6.45 -6.42
C PRO A 69 -16.90 5.65 -6.35
N ASN A 70 -16.18 5.76 -5.23
CA ASN A 70 -14.81 5.27 -5.13
C ASN A 70 -14.64 4.23 -4.01
N LEU A 71 -13.81 3.23 -4.28
CA LEU A 71 -13.28 2.25 -3.35
C LEU A 71 -11.82 2.59 -3.06
N ARG A 72 -11.46 2.69 -1.78
CA ARG A 72 -10.07 2.85 -1.35
C ARG A 72 -9.39 1.50 -1.25
N ILE A 73 -8.25 1.34 -1.91
CA ILE A 73 -7.38 0.16 -1.81
C ILE A 73 -6.13 0.57 -1.03
N ASN A 74 -5.88 -0.06 0.12
CA ASN A 74 -4.67 0.17 0.91
C ASN A 74 -3.67 -0.94 0.59
N ILE A 75 -2.44 -0.56 0.25
CA ILE A 75 -1.40 -1.48 -0.18
C ILE A 75 -0.11 -1.26 0.61
N ASP A 76 0.61 -2.34 0.90
CA ASP A 76 2.00 -2.34 1.37
C ASP A 76 2.69 -3.59 0.82
N PHE A 77 3.52 -3.39 -0.19
CA PHE A 77 4.24 -4.43 -0.93
C PHE A 77 5.74 -4.18 -0.85
N VAL A 78 6.52 -5.24 -0.71
CA VAL A 78 7.98 -5.19 -0.74
C VAL A 78 8.51 -6.08 -1.85
N ILE A 79 9.29 -5.51 -2.75
CA ILE A 79 9.94 -6.18 -3.86
C ILE A 79 11.45 -6.16 -3.59
N PRO A 80 12.07 -7.28 -3.14
CA PRO A 80 13.44 -7.30 -2.65
C PRO A 80 14.55 -7.21 -3.71
N ARG A 81 14.22 -7.36 -5.01
CA ARG A 81 15.21 -7.54 -6.09
C ARG A 81 15.05 -6.57 -7.26
N ILE A 82 14.27 -5.50 -7.07
CA ILE A 82 14.01 -4.49 -8.10
C ILE A 82 13.99 -3.12 -7.43
N SER A 83 14.75 -2.16 -7.97
CA SER A 83 14.73 -0.76 -7.51
C SER A 83 13.41 -0.06 -7.87
N CYS A 84 13.01 0.93 -7.06
CA CYS A 84 11.74 1.65 -7.23
C CYS A 84 11.60 2.41 -8.55
N GLU A 85 12.71 2.85 -9.16
CA GLU A 85 12.68 3.58 -10.44
C GLU A 85 12.25 2.68 -11.61
N PHE A 86 12.44 1.37 -11.48
CA PHE A 86 12.07 0.40 -12.51
C PHE A 86 10.74 -0.28 -12.23
N LEU A 87 10.02 0.09 -11.17
CA LEU A 87 8.70 -0.48 -10.87
C LEU A 87 7.63 0.56 -11.13
N VAL A 88 6.56 0.13 -11.81
CA VAL A 88 5.37 0.95 -12.01
C VAL A 88 4.16 0.24 -11.41
N LEU A 89 3.26 1.03 -10.83
CA LEU A 89 1.97 0.60 -10.33
C LEU A 89 0.93 1.20 -11.25
N ASP A 90 0.16 0.37 -11.95
CA ASP A 90 -0.91 0.80 -12.84
C ASP A 90 -2.24 0.26 -12.33
N ALA A 91 -3.32 1.04 -12.43
CA ALA A 91 -4.68 0.61 -12.12
C ALA A 91 -5.60 0.85 -13.33
N MET A 92 -6.41 -0.14 -13.66
CA MET A 92 -7.35 -0.13 -14.78
C MET A 92 -8.72 -0.63 -14.34
N ASP A 93 -9.76 0.08 -14.77
CA ASP A 93 -11.14 -0.35 -14.59
C ASP A 93 -11.65 -1.17 -15.79
N SER A 94 -12.85 -1.75 -15.66
CA SER A 94 -13.50 -2.53 -16.72
C SER A 94 -13.85 -1.71 -17.96
N SER A 95 -13.86 -0.38 -17.84
CA SER A 95 -14.08 0.55 -18.96
C SER A 95 -12.79 0.76 -19.77
N GLY A 96 -11.65 0.31 -19.26
CA GLY A 96 -10.33 0.52 -19.85
C GLY A 96 -9.78 1.92 -19.61
N GLU A 97 -10.42 2.71 -18.73
CA GLU A 97 -9.87 4.02 -18.34
C GLU A 97 -8.68 3.81 -17.41
N GLN A 98 -7.55 4.42 -17.78
CA GLN A 98 -6.41 4.52 -16.89
C GLN A 98 -6.65 5.68 -15.93
N HIS A 99 -6.66 5.37 -14.64
CA HIS A 99 -6.85 6.36 -13.59
C HIS A 99 -5.55 7.16 -13.35
N LEU A 100 -5.20 8.02 -14.32
CA LEU A 100 -4.08 8.96 -14.22
C LEU A 100 -4.39 10.15 -13.28
N GLN A 101 -5.65 10.30 -12.85
CA GLN A 101 -6.19 11.49 -12.17
C GLN A 101 -6.94 11.19 -10.87
N ILE A 102 -6.90 9.97 -10.34
CA ILE A 102 -7.53 9.73 -9.02
C ILE A 102 -6.56 10.13 -7.91
N GLU A 103 -7.06 10.79 -6.88
CA GLU A 103 -6.30 11.06 -5.65
C GLU A 103 -5.65 9.78 -5.12
N HIS A 104 -4.33 9.73 -5.24
CA HIS A 104 -3.51 8.63 -4.74
C HIS A 104 -2.45 9.19 -3.79
N ASN A 105 -2.21 8.44 -2.74
CA ASN A 105 -1.14 8.70 -1.78
C ASN A 105 -0.32 7.41 -1.70
N ILE A 106 0.25 7.04 -2.85
CA ILE A 106 1.20 5.95 -2.99
C ILE A 106 2.60 6.53 -2.83
N TYR A 107 3.41 5.84 -2.03
CA TYR A 107 4.79 6.18 -1.77
C TYR A 107 5.67 5.00 -2.17
N LYS A 108 6.77 5.32 -2.84
CA LYS A 108 7.85 4.37 -3.11
C LYS A 108 9.03 4.70 -2.22
N ARG A 109 9.55 3.68 -1.54
CA ARG A 109 10.73 3.81 -0.69
C ARG A 109 11.79 2.82 -1.14
N ARG A 110 12.97 3.35 -1.46
CA ARG A 110 14.14 2.54 -1.81
C ARG A 110 14.67 1.86 -0.55
N LEU A 111 14.84 0.56 -0.66
CA LEU A 111 15.36 -0.31 0.38
C LEU A 111 16.67 -0.94 -0.09
N ASP A 112 17.54 -1.23 0.86
CA ASP A 112 18.70 -2.10 0.65
C ASP A 112 18.24 -3.56 0.49
N LEU A 113 19.11 -4.45 0.02
CA LEU A 113 18.85 -5.89 -0.09
C LEU A 113 18.51 -6.54 1.27
N LEU A 114 18.93 -5.90 2.37
CA LEU A 114 18.59 -6.30 3.74
C LEU A 114 17.22 -5.79 4.21
N GLY A 115 16.54 -4.95 3.41
CA GLY A 115 15.23 -4.37 3.75
C GLY A 115 15.29 -3.06 4.54
N ASN A 116 16.47 -2.46 4.70
CA ASN A 116 16.63 -1.18 5.39
C ASN A 116 16.37 0.00 4.45
N PRO A 117 15.72 1.09 4.90
CA PRO A 117 15.46 2.25 4.05
C PRO A 117 16.75 3.02 3.75
N ILE A 118 17.01 3.26 2.46
CA ILE A 118 18.16 4.05 1.97
C ILE A 118 17.79 5.53 1.90
N GLU A 119 16.55 5.82 1.52
CA GLU A 119 16.06 7.16 1.21
C GLU A 119 14.68 7.40 1.84
N GLU A 120 14.33 8.68 2.02
CA GLU A 120 12.97 9.08 2.40
C GLU A 120 11.96 8.67 1.32
N PRO A 121 10.72 8.34 1.70
CA PRO A 121 9.70 7.92 0.76
C PRO A 121 9.35 9.05 -0.21
N GLN A 122 9.47 8.78 -1.50
CA GLN A 122 9.03 9.69 -2.56
C GLN A 122 7.56 9.36 -2.89
N LYS A 123 6.74 10.41 -3.05
CA LYS A 123 5.37 10.23 -3.54
C LYS A 123 5.43 9.86 -5.02
N GLU A 124 4.73 8.78 -5.38
CA GLU A 124 4.57 8.39 -6.77
C GLU A 124 3.36 9.12 -7.35
N ASP A 125 3.54 9.82 -8.46
CA ASP A 125 2.44 10.35 -9.26
C ASP A 125 2.00 9.28 -10.29
N LEU A 126 0.93 8.55 -9.98
CA LEU A 126 0.27 7.62 -10.90
C LEU A 126 -0.22 8.41 -12.11
N GLY A 127 0.43 8.21 -13.25
CA GLY A 127 0.01 8.83 -14.50
C GLY A 127 0.72 10.12 -14.87
N ALA A 128 1.92 10.35 -14.35
CA ALA A 128 2.91 11.10 -15.09
C ALA A 128 3.31 10.32 -16.37
N VAL A 129 2.38 10.25 -17.34
CA VAL A 129 2.76 10.61 -18.72
C VAL A 129 3.56 11.87 -18.49
N SER A 130 4.84 11.87 -18.87
CA SER A 130 5.59 13.10 -18.98
C SER A 130 4.63 14.11 -19.59
N GLU A 131 4.07 15.01 -18.77
CA GLU A 131 3.38 16.15 -19.33
C GLU A 131 4.36 16.61 -20.36
N ILE A 132 3.88 16.75 -21.60
CA ILE A 132 4.63 17.43 -22.62
C ILE A 132 4.85 18.78 -21.97
N VAL A 133 5.99 18.91 -21.27
CA VAL A 133 6.48 20.15 -20.75
C VAL A 133 6.56 20.90 -22.05
N GLN A 134 5.60 21.80 -22.27
CA GLN A 134 5.75 22.85 -23.24
C GLN A 134 6.95 23.61 -22.70
N LYS A 135 8.14 23.10 -23.00
CA LYS A 135 9.40 23.71 -22.66
C LYS A 135 9.32 25.00 -23.43
N ASP A 136 9.18 26.08 -22.67
CA ASP A 136 9.32 27.44 -23.13
C ASP A 136 10.41 27.47 -24.21
N VAL A 137 9.96 27.75 -25.44
CA VAL A 137 10.81 27.96 -26.61
C VAL A 137 11.53 29.29 -26.37
N ASN A 138 12.53 29.29 -25.50
CA ASN A 138 13.40 30.44 -25.25
C ASN A 138 14.75 30.05 -24.63
N LYS A 139 15.31 28.95 -25.11
CA LYS A 139 16.76 28.78 -25.22
C LYS A 139 17.06 28.33 -26.64
N THR A 140 18.02 28.96 -27.29
CA THR A 140 18.64 28.48 -28.53
C THR A 140 19.23 27.09 -28.26
N GLN A 141 18.39 26.07 -28.35
CA GLN A 141 18.73 24.70 -28.00
C GLN A 141 19.29 24.03 -29.25
N GLU A 142 20.57 23.64 -29.20
CA GLU A 142 21.20 22.87 -30.27
C GLU A 142 20.40 21.58 -30.50
N CYS A 143 19.90 21.42 -31.72
CA CYS A 143 19.10 20.28 -32.17
C CYS A 143 20.03 19.05 -32.24
N GLY A 144 19.90 18.14 -31.27
CA GLY A 144 20.75 16.96 -31.15
C GLY A 144 20.38 15.83 -32.12
N SER A 145 21.33 14.95 -32.45
CA SER A 145 21.08 13.80 -33.34
C SER A 145 20.23 12.73 -32.67
N CYS A 146 19.27 12.16 -33.40
CA CYS A 146 18.52 10.97 -32.97
C CYS A 146 19.20 9.66 -33.40
N TYR A 147 20.47 9.70 -33.84
CA TYR A 147 21.24 8.52 -34.25
C TYR A 147 20.52 7.68 -35.32
N GLY A 148 19.89 8.34 -36.30
CA GLY A 148 19.18 7.69 -37.41
C GLY A 148 17.74 7.26 -37.11
N ALA A 149 17.23 7.55 -35.90
CA ALA A 149 15.85 7.28 -35.50
C ALA A 149 14.91 8.49 -35.74
N GLU A 150 15.32 9.50 -36.51
CA GLU A 150 14.47 10.67 -36.80
C GLU A 150 13.12 10.25 -37.45
N THR A 151 12.06 10.97 -37.11
CA THR A 151 10.71 10.81 -37.68
C THR A 151 10.17 12.16 -38.14
N GLU A 152 9.14 12.17 -39.00
CA GLU A 152 8.51 13.42 -39.46
C GLU A 152 7.99 14.27 -38.27
N ASP A 153 7.51 13.62 -37.21
CA ASP A 153 7.01 14.28 -35.99
C ASP A 153 8.09 14.62 -34.95
N LEU A 154 9.27 14.00 -35.05
CA LEU A 154 10.40 14.23 -34.14
C LEU A 154 11.70 14.31 -34.94
N PRO A 155 11.99 15.50 -35.51
CA PRO A 155 13.13 15.68 -36.41
C PRO A 155 14.48 15.76 -35.68
N CYS A 156 14.50 16.06 -34.37
CA CYS A 156 15.71 15.98 -33.57
C CYS A 156 15.47 15.68 -32.09
N CYS A 157 16.53 15.22 -31.43
CA CYS A 157 16.48 14.67 -30.08
C CYS A 157 17.44 15.46 -29.17
N SER A 158 16.87 16.22 -28.26
CA SER A 158 17.60 17.12 -27.37
C SER A 158 17.94 16.46 -26.02
N THR A 159 17.08 15.56 -25.54
CA THR A 159 17.25 14.83 -24.27
C THR A 159 17.48 13.33 -24.49
N CYS A 160 17.98 12.63 -23.48
CA CYS A 160 18.09 11.18 -23.53
C CYS A 160 16.72 10.50 -23.71
N GLU A 161 15.66 11.06 -23.13
CA GLU A 161 14.31 10.52 -23.29
C GLU A 161 13.80 10.71 -24.72
N ASP A 162 14.09 11.85 -25.37
CA ASP A 162 13.74 12.07 -26.78
C ASP A 162 14.36 10.99 -27.69
N VAL A 163 15.64 10.64 -27.45
CA VAL A 163 16.33 9.58 -28.21
C VAL A 163 15.67 8.22 -27.95
N LYS A 164 15.31 7.91 -26.70
CA LYS A 164 14.59 6.66 -26.38
C LYS A 164 13.24 6.60 -27.08
N ASP A 165 12.49 7.69 -27.07
CA ASP A 165 11.19 7.78 -27.74
C ASP A 165 11.32 7.60 -29.25
N ALA A 166 12.34 8.19 -29.88
CA ALA A 166 12.62 7.99 -31.30
C ALA A 166 12.88 6.50 -31.62
N TYR A 167 13.71 5.82 -30.84
CA TYR A 167 14.01 4.40 -31.00
C TYR A 167 12.79 3.51 -30.73
N ARG A 168 11.99 3.83 -29.71
CA ARG A 168 10.72 3.14 -29.39
C ARG A 168 9.73 3.24 -30.55
N ARG A 169 9.56 4.43 -31.13
CA ARG A 169 8.68 4.66 -32.30
C ARG A 169 9.12 3.84 -33.51
N LYS A 170 10.43 3.72 -33.75
CA LYS A 170 11.01 2.88 -34.80
C LYS A 170 11.04 1.39 -34.45
N LYS A 171 10.70 1.02 -33.21
CA LYS A 171 10.79 -0.35 -32.66
C LYS A 171 12.19 -0.94 -32.76
N TRP A 172 13.21 -0.09 -32.61
CA TRP A 172 14.61 -0.52 -32.61
C TRP A 172 15.07 -0.86 -31.20
N ALA A 173 16.04 -1.78 -31.10
CA ALA A 173 16.73 -2.02 -29.84
C ALA A 173 17.54 -0.78 -29.47
N PHE A 174 17.40 -0.31 -28.23
CA PHE A 174 18.18 0.82 -27.76
C PHE A 174 19.67 0.43 -27.70
N PRO A 175 20.57 1.20 -28.32
CA PRO A 175 22.00 0.89 -28.31
C PRO A 175 22.58 1.14 -26.90
N ASP A 176 23.83 0.72 -26.68
CA ASP A 176 24.49 0.96 -25.40
C ASP A 176 24.49 2.46 -25.06
N LEU A 177 24.10 2.79 -23.84
CA LEU A 177 23.85 4.18 -23.43
C LEU A 177 25.11 5.04 -23.44
N GLN A 178 26.28 4.40 -23.32
CA GLN A 178 27.56 5.08 -23.44
C GLN A 178 27.81 5.61 -24.85
N SER A 179 27.17 5.03 -25.88
CA SER A 179 27.30 5.51 -27.26
C SER A 179 26.52 6.81 -27.54
N ILE A 180 25.55 7.15 -26.68
CA ILE A 180 24.65 8.29 -26.84
C ILE A 180 25.08 9.44 -25.94
N LYS A 181 25.52 10.56 -26.54
CA LYS A 181 26.01 11.74 -25.82
C LYS A 181 24.96 12.34 -24.90
N GLN A 182 23.70 12.36 -25.33
CA GLN A 182 22.56 12.88 -24.56
C GLN A 182 22.28 12.07 -23.28
N CYS A 183 22.72 10.81 -23.20
CA CYS A 183 22.49 9.92 -22.06
C CYS A 183 23.70 9.82 -21.12
N GLN A 184 24.85 10.41 -21.48
CA GLN A 184 26.07 10.36 -20.68
C GLN A 184 26.07 11.31 -19.48
N SER A 185 25.34 12.44 -19.58
CA SER A 185 25.34 13.49 -18.55
C SER A 185 24.37 13.25 -17.40
N GLU A 186 23.50 12.26 -17.52
CA GLU A 186 22.63 11.83 -16.44
C GLU A 186 23.29 10.65 -15.73
N ASN A 187 23.18 10.54 -14.40
CA ASN A 187 23.65 9.39 -13.61
C ASN A 187 22.91 8.07 -13.95
N TYR A 188 22.48 7.89 -15.20
CA TYR A 188 21.78 6.74 -15.71
C TYR A 188 22.60 5.46 -15.57
N SER A 189 23.92 5.54 -15.71
CA SER A 189 24.82 4.40 -15.44
C SER A 189 24.76 3.94 -13.98
N GLU A 190 24.55 4.85 -13.03
CA GLU A 190 24.35 4.50 -11.62
C GLU A 190 22.96 3.92 -11.39
N LYS A 191 21.93 4.49 -12.02
CA LYS A 191 20.55 3.98 -11.98
C LYS A 191 20.42 2.57 -12.56
N LEU A 192 21.16 2.25 -13.63
CA LEU A 192 21.19 0.89 -14.17
C LEU A 192 21.87 -0.10 -13.25
N LYS A 193 22.93 0.32 -12.55
CA LYS A 193 23.59 -0.52 -11.55
C LYS A 193 22.68 -0.79 -10.36
N SER A 194 21.90 0.21 -9.94
CA SER A 194 20.96 0.07 -8.82
C SER A 194 19.75 -0.81 -9.13
N ALA A 195 19.44 -1.07 -10.41
CA ALA A 195 18.25 -1.82 -10.85
C ALA A 195 18.04 -3.16 -10.12
N PHE A 196 19.12 -3.90 -9.85
CA PHE A 196 19.10 -5.24 -9.21
C PHE A 196 19.81 -5.29 -7.84
N THR A 197 20.43 -4.20 -7.41
CA THR A 197 21.13 -4.13 -6.11
C THR A 197 20.31 -3.45 -5.03
N GLU A 198 19.06 -3.09 -5.35
CA GLU A 198 18.13 -2.44 -4.43
C GLU A 198 16.81 -3.20 -4.39
N ALA A 199 16.05 -2.88 -3.35
CA ALA A 199 14.69 -3.30 -3.13
C ALA A 199 13.76 -2.08 -3.15
N CYS A 200 12.47 -2.33 -3.33
CA CYS A 200 11.45 -1.29 -3.31
C CYS A 200 10.31 -1.67 -2.37
N GLN A 201 9.92 -0.73 -1.52
CA GLN A 201 8.65 -0.78 -0.80
C GLN A 201 7.66 0.16 -1.46
N ILE A 202 6.50 -0.37 -1.85
CA ILE A 202 5.37 0.40 -2.39
C ILE A 202 4.26 0.34 -1.36
N TYR A 203 3.93 1.48 -0.76
CA TYR A 203 2.91 1.53 0.28
C TYR A 203 2.04 2.79 0.20
N GLY A 204 0.82 2.70 0.72
CA GLY A 204 -0.10 3.82 0.74
C GLY A 204 -1.51 3.40 0.38
N TYR A 205 -2.26 4.31 -0.25
CA TYR A 205 -3.57 3.99 -0.78
C TYR A 205 -3.84 4.64 -2.12
N MET A 206 -4.67 3.98 -2.90
CA MET A 206 -5.28 4.51 -4.11
C MET A 206 -6.79 4.47 -3.97
N GLU A 207 -7.47 5.47 -4.51
CA GLU A 207 -8.91 5.41 -4.72
C GLU A 207 -9.14 4.96 -6.16
N VAL A 208 -10.11 4.06 -6.37
CA VAL A 208 -10.49 3.56 -7.69
C VAL A 208 -12.00 3.53 -7.79
N ASN A 209 -12.55 3.56 -9.00
CA ASN A 209 -13.99 3.37 -9.18
C ASN A 209 -14.43 2.02 -8.59
N ARG A 210 -15.61 1.98 -7.96
CA ARG A 210 -16.19 0.74 -7.42
C ARG A 210 -16.80 -0.13 -8.53
N VAL A 211 -15.97 -0.56 -9.47
CA VAL A 211 -16.32 -1.43 -10.59
C VAL A 211 -15.30 -2.57 -10.69
N GLY A 212 -15.56 -3.55 -11.57
CA GLY A 212 -14.56 -4.57 -11.87
C GLY A 212 -13.30 -3.90 -12.43
N GLY A 213 -12.13 -4.29 -11.94
CA GLY A 213 -10.86 -3.70 -12.36
C GLY A 213 -9.67 -4.53 -11.91
N SER A 214 -8.48 -4.10 -12.30
CA SER A 214 -7.21 -4.71 -11.93
C SER A 214 -6.15 -3.64 -11.74
N PHE A 215 -5.29 -3.82 -10.73
CA PHE A 215 -4.03 -3.09 -10.64
C PHE A 215 -2.87 -4.06 -10.78
N HIS A 216 -1.78 -3.60 -11.38
CA HIS A 216 -0.58 -4.39 -11.62
C HIS A 216 0.65 -3.63 -11.13
N ILE A 217 1.58 -4.36 -10.52
CA ILE A 217 2.93 -3.88 -10.22
C ILE A 217 3.87 -4.60 -11.19
N ALA A 218 4.53 -3.86 -12.08
CA ALA A 218 5.34 -4.44 -13.13
C ALA A 218 6.66 -3.70 -13.32
N PRO A 219 7.72 -4.41 -13.75
CA PRO A 219 8.97 -3.77 -14.11
C PRO A 219 8.87 -3.02 -15.44
N GLY A 220 9.58 -1.90 -15.55
CA GLY A 220 9.65 -1.07 -16.74
C GLY A 220 8.64 0.09 -16.76
N LYS A 221 8.91 1.08 -17.61
CA LYS A 221 7.99 2.21 -17.81
C LYS A 221 6.74 1.72 -18.55
N SER A 222 5.55 2.00 -18.05
CA SER A 222 4.29 1.70 -18.75
C SER A 222 3.96 2.77 -19.79
N PHE A 223 3.41 2.34 -20.93
CA PHE A 223 2.87 3.23 -21.96
C PHE A 223 1.78 2.51 -22.75
N SER A 224 0.88 3.28 -23.36
CA SER A 224 -0.21 2.77 -24.18
C SER A 224 0.03 3.09 -25.65
N ILE A 225 0.11 2.07 -26.50
CA ILE A 225 0.16 2.23 -27.97
C ILE A 225 -1.04 1.50 -28.56
N ASN A 226 -1.85 2.20 -29.35
CA ASN A 226 -3.01 1.63 -30.03
C ASN A 226 -3.95 0.83 -29.10
N HIS A 227 -4.24 1.36 -27.90
CA HIS A 227 -5.06 0.70 -26.87
C HIS A 227 -4.43 -0.58 -26.27
N VAL A 228 -3.13 -0.84 -26.50
CA VAL A 228 -2.39 -1.93 -25.87
C VAL A 228 -1.43 -1.36 -24.84
N HIS A 229 -1.53 -1.85 -23.61
CA HIS A 229 -0.63 -1.49 -22.52
C HIS A 229 0.65 -2.33 -22.58
N VAL A 230 1.78 -1.64 -22.62
CA VAL A 230 3.10 -2.27 -22.75
C VAL A 230 4.07 -1.68 -21.73
N HIS A 231 4.97 -2.51 -21.25
CA HIS A 231 6.05 -2.10 -20.34
C HIS A 231 7.39 -2.14 -21.07
N ASP A 232 8.10 -1.01 -21.09
CA ASP A 232 9.45 -0.91 -21.61
C ASP A 232 10.46 -1.22 -20.49
N VAL A 233 11.14 -2.35 -20.63
CA VAL A 233 12.16 -2.85 -19.70
C VAL A 233 13.58 -2.63 -20.21
N GLN A 234 13.76 -1.97 -21.36
CA GLN A 234 15.08 -1.72 -21.92
C GLN A 234 15.94 -0.87 -20.95
N PRO A 235 17.25 -1.14 -20.87
CA PRO A 235 18.03 -2.07 -21.70
C PRO A 235 18.02 -3.54 -21.22
N PHE A 236 17.26 -3.86 -20.17
CA PHE A 236 17.23 -5.21 -19.61
C PHE A 236 16.25 -6.12 -20.35
N SER A 237 16.46 -7.44 -20.21
CA SER A 237 15.46 -8.42 -20.63
C SER A 237 14.37 -8.51 -19.56
N SER A 238 13.12 -8.76 -19.98
CA SER A 238 12.03 -9.05 -19.04
C SER A 238 12.37 -10.22 -18.11
N SER A 239 13.09 -11.22 -18.63
CA SER A 239 13.57 -12.39 -17.89
C SER A 239 14.63 -12.08 -16.82
N SER A 240 15.21 -10.88 -16.81
CA SER A 240 16.19 -10.45 -15.81
C SER A 240 15.55 -9.98 -14.51
N PHE A 241 14.27 -9.61 -14.54
CA PHE A 241 13.56 -9.11 -13.36
C PHE A 241 13.00 -10.25 -12.53
N ASN A 242 13.41 -10.30 -11.26
CA ASN A 242 12.86 -11.22 -10.28
C ASN A 242 11.64 -10.57 -9.60
N THR A 243 10.45 -11.07 -9.92
CA THR A 243 9.16 -10.58 -9.43
C THR A 243 8.73 -11.18 -8.09
N SER A 244 9.65 -11.83 -7.38
CA SER A 244 9.41 -12.25 -5.99
C SER A 244 9.04 -11.04 -5.15
N HIS A 245 8.03 -11.17 -4.30
CA HIS A 245 7.52 -10.06 -3.50
C HIS A 245 6.89 -10.55 -2.21
N ARG A 246 6.80 -9.65 -1.25
CA ARG A 246 6.10 -9.85 0.02
C ARG A 246 4.94 -8.88 0.11
N ILE A 247 3.75 -9.42 0.30
CA ILE A 247 2.52 -8.67 0.58
C ILE A 247 2.50 -8.43 2.08
N ARG A 248 2.84 -7.22 2.52
CA ARG A 248 2.75 -6.86 3.95
C ARG A 248 1.31 -6.59 4.34
N HIS A 249 0.60 -5.86 3.49
CA HIS A 249 -0.79 -5.54 3.71
C HIS A 249 -1.53 -5.30 2.39
N LEU A 250 -2.71 -5.91 2.23
CA LEU A 250 -3.69 -5.53 1.22
C LEU A 250 -5.09 -5.50 1.84
N SER A 251 -5.73 -4.34 1.79
CA SER A 251 -7.11 -4.20 2.24
C SER A 251 -7.94 -3.29 1.34
N PHE A 252 -9.25 -3.54 1.37
CA PHE A 252 -10.23 -2.80 0.58
C PHE A 252 -11.19 -2.08 1.52
N GLY A 253 -11.34 -0.78 1.32
CA GLY A 253 -12.17 0.12 2.10
C GLY A 253 -11.52 0.55 3.41
N LYS A 254 -12.36 0.78 4.42
CA LYS A 254 -11.94 1.15 5.77
C LYS A 254 -11.49 -0.09 6.53
N ASN A 255 -10.50 0.08 7.40
CA ASN A 255 -10.08 -0.99 8.29
C ASN A 255 -11.17 -1.21 9.36
N ILE A 256 -11.56 -2.47 9.55
CA ILE A 256 -12.60 -2.88 10.51
C ILE A 256 -11.89 -3.69 11.61
N PRO A 257 -12.05 -3.36 12.89
CA PRO A 257 -11.43 -4.12 13.98
C PRO A 257 -11.90 -5.59 13.93
N GLY A 258 -10.95 -6.53 13.98
CA GLY A 258 -11.22 -7.96 13.88
C GLY A 258 -11.26 -8.53 12.46
N LYS A 259 -11.30 -7.69 11.42
CA LYS A 259 -11.19 -8.15 10.02
C LYS A 259 -9.75 -8.60 9.75
N THR A 260 -9.58 -9.85 9.35
CA THR A 260 -8.31 -10.38 8.85
C THR A 260 -8.31 -10.29 7.33
N ASN A 261 -7.18 -9.90 6.72
CA ASN A 261 -7.04 -9.95 5.28
C ASN A 261 -6.31 -11.24 4.90
N PRO A 262 -6.84 -12.06 3.98
CA PRO A 262 -6.33 -13.42 3.73
C PRO A 262 -4.88 -13.51 3.25
N ILE A 263 -4.34 -12.43 2.65
CA ILE A 263 -3.03 -12.43 2.01
C ILE A 263 -2.00 -11.56 2.74
N ASP A 264 -2.36 -10.99 3.89
CA ASP A 264 -1.43 -10.19 4.68
C ASP A 264 -0.29 -11.08 5.17
N GLY A 265 0.95 -10.61 5.00
CA GLY A 265 2.15 -11.34 5.38
C GLY A 265 2.57 -12.45 4.41
N THR A 266 1.92 -12.60 3.26
CA THR A 266 2.29 -13.62 2.27
C THR A 266 3.56 -13.24 1.51
N GLU A 267 4.38 -14.25 1.21
CA GLU A 267 5.59 -14.09 0.39
C GLU A 267 5.47 -15.02 -0.82
N VAL A 268 5.70 -14.45 -2.00
CA VAL A 268 5.59 -15.13 -3.28
C VAL A 268 6.97 -15.11 -3.93
N ILE A 269 7.47 -16.29 -4.25
CA ILE A 269 8.79 -16.46 -4.87
C ILE A 269 8.60 -16.77 -6.35
N ALA A 270 9.18 -15.93 -7.20
CA ALA A 270 9.22 -16.15 -8.64
C ALA A 270 10.44 -17.02 -8.99
N HIS A 271 10.20 -18.17 -9.61
CA HIS A 271 11.26 -19.12 -10.01
C HIS A 271 11.90 -18.78 -11.36
N GLU A 272 11.21 -18.01 -12.19
CA GLU A 272 11.67 -17.51 -13.48
C GLU A 272 11.47 -16.00 -13.54
N GLY A 273 12.30 -15.29 -14.32
CA GLY A 273 12.03 -13.89 -14.62
C GLY A 273 10.83 -13.73 -15.57
N MET A 274 10.36 -12.49 -15.73
CA MET A 274 9.14 -12.21 -16.49
C MET A 274 9.23 -12.71 -17.94
N ASN A 275 8.61 -13.85 -18.22
CA ASN A 275 8.57 -14.48 -19.54
C ASN A 275 7.17 -14.34 -20.14
N HIS A 276 7.10 -13.83 -21.37
CA HIS A 276 5.82 -13.60 -22.06
C HIS A 276 5.03 -14.90 -22.35
N GLN A 277 5.71 -16.05 -22.27
CA GLN A 277 5.18 -17.39 -22.56
C GLN A 277 4.96 -18.26 -21.29
N SER A 278 5.49 -17.86 -20.13
CA SER A 278 5.50 -18.66 -18.89
C SER A 278 4.71 -17.95 -17.80
N ASP A 279 3.52 -18.47 -17.49
CA ASP A 279 2.68 -18.03 -16.35
C ASP A 279 3.39 -18.20 -15.00
N SER A 280 4.49 -18.95 -14.92
CA SER A 280 5.26 -19.16 -13.68
C SER A 280 5.92 -17.89 -13.14
N SER A 281 6.04 -16.83 -13.95
CA SER A 281 6.69 -15.57 -13.57
C SER A 281 5.68 -14.46 -13.21
N ARG A 282 4.39 -14.72 -13.38
CA ARG A 282 3.29 -13.79 -13.12
C ARG A 282 2.49 -14.25 -11.91
N PHE A 283 2.41 -13.40 -10.90
CA PHE A 283 1.48 -13.61 -9.79
C PHE A 283 0.15 -12.92 -10.10
N LYS A 284 -0.93 -13.69 -10.07
CA LYS A 284 -2.29 -13.19 -10.26
C LYS A 284 -3.17 -13.65 -9.10
N SER A 285 -3.76 -12.69 -8.41
CA SER A 285 -4.78 -12.94 -7.38
C SER A 285 -6.08 -12.28 -7.78
N LEU A 286 -7.20 -12.95 -7.49
CA LEU A 286 -8.53 -12.48 -7.85
C LEU A 286 -9.32 -12.27 -6.57
N PHE A 287 -9.73 -11.03 -6.32
CA PHE A 287 -10.47 -10.64 -5.12
C PHE A 287 -11.91 -10.35 -5.50
N LYS A 288 -12.84 -11.08 -4.90
CA LYS A 288 -14.26 -10.74 -4.94
C LYS A 288 -14.58 -9.91 -3.71
N ILE A 289 -14.85 -8.63 -3.93
CA ILE A 289 -15.21 -7.70 -2.86
C ILE A 289 -16.72 -7.60 -2.87
N GLU A 290 -17.34 -8.26 -1.90
CA GLU A 290 -18.77 -8.09 -1.68
C GLU A 290 -18.97 -6.78 -0.92
N GLY A 291 -19.91 -5.96 -1.40
CA GLY A 291 -20.27 -4.75 -0.69
C GLY A 291 -20.78 -5.09 0.69
N ASN A 292 -20.31 -4.34 1.70
CA ASN A 292 -21.20 -4.04 2.81
C ASN A 292 -22.25 -3.12 2.23
#